data_AF-A0A2D6X906-F1
#
_entry.id   AF-A0A2D6X906-F1
#
_cell.length_a   1.000
_cell.length_b   1.000
_cell.length_c   1.000
_cell.angle_alpha   90.00
_cell.angle_beta   90.00
_cell.angle_gamma   90.00
#
_symmetry.space_group_name_H-M   'P 1'
#
loop_
_entity.id
_entity.type
_entity.pdbx_description
1 polymer ?
#
loop_
_entity_poly.entity_id
_entity_poly.type
_entity_poly.pdbx_seq_one_letter_code
_entity_poly.pdbx_strand_id
1 'polypeptide(L)'
;MVSSTTSILSELGNSTFSGGGHKYAVLNAAADGTREVVAAVTGSKIRVLALVADQQADAAATMQFKSATTAIMGELVSANTKMLVVLPFSSAGWFETSAGEALQVTTAGTDVTGCLVYDEVAG
;
A
#
# COMPACT_ATOMS: atom_id res chain seq x y z
N MET A 1 35.31 -7.82 34.08
CA MET A 1 35.36 -8.58 32.81
C MET A 1 33.93 -8.67 32.29
N VAL A 2 33.78 -8.45 30.99
CA VAL A 2 32.58 -7.99 30.28
C VAL A 2 31.36 -8.92 30.41
N SER A 3 30.28 -8.41 31.02
CA SER A 3 28.92 -8.95 30.94
C SER A 3 28.13 -8.16 29.89
N SER A 4 28.53 -8.24 28.63
CA SER A 4 27.87 -7.48 27.54
C SER A 4 27.23 -8.34 26.47
N THR A 5 27.62 -9.62 26.28
CA THR A 5 27.04 -10.45 25.21
C THR A 5 25.55 -10.69 25.35
N THR A 6 25.02 -10.74 26.57
CA THR A 6 23.58 -10.86 26.81
C THR A 6 22.82 -9.55 26.55
N SER A 7 23.45 -8.38 26.78
CA SER A 7 22.81 -7.08 26.52
C SER A 7 22.77 -6.79 25.03
N ILE A 8 23.85 -7.06 24.27
CA ILE A 8 23.79 -6.91 22.81
C ILE A 8 22.85 -7.91 22.14
N LEU A 9 22.65 -9.14 22.66
CA LEU A 9 21.60 -10.02 22.12
C LEU A 9 20.18 -9.58 22.49
N SER A 10 19.99 -8.97 23.66
CA SER A 10 18.71 -8.39 24.06
C SER A 10 18.41 -7.09 23.32
N GLU A 11 19.43 -6.30 23.04
CA GLU A 11 19.38 -5.07 22.24
C GLU A 11 19.26 -5.41 20.76
N LEU A 12 19.91 -6.47 20.27
CA LEU A 12 19.66 -7.05 18.96
C LEU A 12 18.27 -7.66 18.92
N GLY A 13 17.76 -8.36 19.92
CA GLY A 13 16.37 -8.84 19.94
C GLY A 13 15.34 -7.69 19.99
N ASN A 14 15.71 -6.54 20.55
CA ASN A 14 14.92 -5.31 20.57
C ASN A 14 15.19 -4.39 19.36
N SER A 15 16.25 -4.63 18.58
CA SER A 15 16.65 -3.88 17.37
C SER A 15 16.64 -4.74 16.10
N THR A 16 16.30 -6.02 16.22
CA THR A 16 16.07 -6.97 15.14
C THR A 16 14.76 -6.55 14.54
N PHE A 17 14.80 -5.64 13.58
CA PHE A 17 13.78 -5.53 12.55
C PHE A 17 12.33 -5.34 13.06
N SER A 18 12.17 -4.90 14.31
CA SER A 18 10.87 -4.65 14.93
C SER A 18 10.27 -3.29 14.52
N GLY A 19 10.91 -2.58 13.60
CA GLY A 19 10.23 -1.61 12.75
C GLY A 19 9.54 -2.40 11.64
N GLY A 20 8.22 -2.47 11.67
CA GLY A 20 7.39 -3.35 10.84
C GLY A 20 7.92 -3.53 9.42
N GLY A 21 8.48 -4.71 9.14
CA GLY A 21 9.05 -5.01 7.82
C GLY A 21 8.01 -4.92 6.71
N HIS A 22 8.50 -4.86 5.46
CA HIS A 22 7.69 -4.81 4.24
C HIS A 22 6.56 -5.84 4.28
N LYS A 23 5.33 -5.33 4.24
CA LYS A 23 4.11 -6.11 4.18
C LYS A 23 3.59 -6.16 2.74
N TYR A 24 2.82 -7.20 2.45
CA TYR A 24 2.23 -7.42 1.13
C TYR A 24 0.71 -7.37 1.24
N ALA A 25 0.06 -6.76 0.25
CA ALA A 25 -1.39 -6.81 0.11
C ALA A 25 -1.77 -7.18 -1.32
N VAL A 26 -2.81 -8.01 -1.43
CA VAL A 26 -3.44 -8.32 -2.71
C VAL A 26 -4.32 -7.15 -3.10
N LEU A 27 -4.16 -6.66 -4.33
CA LEU A 27 -5.10 -5.74 -4.93
C LEU A 27 -6.10 -6.56 -5.74
N ASN A 28 -7.32 -6.69 -5.25
CA ASN A 28 -8.40 -7.36 -5.98
C ASN A 28 -9.70 -6.57 -5.77
N ALA A 29 -9.85 -5.52 -6.57
CA ALA A 29 -11.04 -4.69 -6.58
C ALA A 29 -11.94 -5.11 -7.73
N ALA A 30 -13.17 -5.52 -7.41
CA ALA A 30 -14.20 -5.72 -8.41
C ALA A 30 -14.53 -4.40 -9.12
N ALA A 31 -15.14 -4.49 -10.30
CA ALA A 31 -15.60 -3.33 -11.03
C ALA A 31 -16.56 -2.49 -10.18
N ASP A 32 -16.38 -1.18 -10.26
CA ASP A 32 -17.22 -0.15 -9.67
C ASP A 32 -17.28 -0.17 -8.13
N GLY A 33 -16.76 0.90 -7.52
CA GLY A 33 -16.89 1.17 -6.10
C GLY A 33 -15.57 1.15 -5.34
N THR A 34 -15.69 1.32 -4.03
CA THR A 34 -14.54 1.44 -3.12
C THR A 34 -14.33 0.15 -2.36
N ARG A 35 -13.09 -0.34 -2.34
CA ARG A 35 -12.69 -1.51 -1.56
C ARG A 35 -11.51 -1.19 -0.67
N GLU A 36 -11.51 -1.80 0.50
CA GLU A 36 -10.37 -1.79 1.40
C GLU A 36 -9.29 -2.75 0.86
N VAL A 37 -8.06 -2.24 0.72
CA VAL A 37 -6.90 -3.03 0.30
C VAL A 37 -6.04 -3.38 1.51
N VAL A 38 -5.91 -2.45 2.45
CA VAL A 38 -5.23 -2.65 3.73
C VAL A 38 -6.07 -2.01 4.82
N ALA A 39 -6.39 -2.80 5.85
CA ALA A 39 -7.14 -2.34 7.01
C ALA A 39 -6.39 -1.23 7.76
N ALA A 40 -7.15 -0.37 8.43
CA ALA A 40 -6.60 0.70 9.25
C ALA A 40 -5.69 0.13 10.36
N VAL A 41 -4.51 0.72 10.52
CA VAL A 41 -3.56 0.36 11.58
C VAL A 41 -3.49 1.50 12.58
N THR A 42 -3.95 1.26 13.81
CA THR A 42 -3.97 2.29 14.85
C THR A 42 -2.56 2.82 15.12
N GLY A 43 -2.38 4.14 15.04
CA GLY A 43 -1.10 4.80 15.31
C GLY A 43 -0.07 4.68 14.19
N SER A 44 -0.43 4.10 13.04
CA SER A 44 0.45 4.00 11.88
C SER A 44 -0.20 4.53 10.61
N LYS A 45 0.64 5.04 9.71
CA LYS A 45 0.33 5.32 8.32
C LYS A 45 0.73 4.13 7.46
N ILE A 46 -0.03 3.87 6.42
CA ILE A 46 0.27 2.85 5.42
C ILE A 46 1.01 3.54 4.27
N ARG A 47 2.31 3.29 4.15
CA ARG A 47 3.16 3.84 3.08
C ARG A 47 3.38 2.81 2.00
N VAL A 48 2.94 3.09 0.78
CA VAL A 48 3.12 2.18 -0.36
C VAL A 48 4.51 2.36 -0.98
N LEU A 49 5.28 1.28 -1.07
CA LEU A 49 6.65 1.28 -1.58
C LEU A 49 6.74 0.78 -3.02
N ALA A 50 5.92 -0.20 -3.38
CA ALA A 50 5.83 -0.74 -4.74
C ALA A 50 4.39 -1.17 -5.02
N LEU A 51 3.96 -1.10 -6.28
CA LEU A 51 2.63 -1.49 -6.70
C LEU A 51 2.63 -2.00 -8.13
N VAL A 52 1.88 -3.06 -8.38
CA VAL A 52 1.45 -3.46 -9.72
C VAL A 52 -0.07 -3.54 -9.73
N ALA A 53 -0.68 -2.90 -10.71
CA ALA A 53 -2.12 -2.95 -10.94
C ALA A 53 -2.39 -3.14 -12.44
N ASP A 54 -3.17 -4.15 -12.77
CA ASP A 54 -3.67 -4.46 -14.10
C ASP A 54 -5.15 -4.07 -14.16
N GLN A 55 -5.50 -3.34 -15.21
CA GLN A 55 -6.88 -3.03 -15.58
C GLN A 55 -7.13 -3.56 -16.99
N GLN A 56 -8.13 -4.42 -17.14
CA GLN A 56 -8.56 -4.93 -18.44
C GLN A 56 -9.93 -4.37 -18.79
N ALA A 57 -9.96 -3.10 -19.21
CA ALA A 57 -11.17 -2.43 -19.62
C ALA A 57 -11.31 -2.42 -21.16
N ASP A 58 -12.51 -2.71 -21.65
CA ASP A 58 -12.92 -2.51 -23.06
C ASP A 58 -13.36 -1.06 -23.34
N ALA A 59 -13.49 -0.24 -22.29
CA ALA A 59 -13.90 1.15 -22.33
C ALA A 59 -13.08 1.99 -21.33
N ALA A 60 -13.43 3.28 -21.17
CA ALA A 60 -12.77 4.13 -20.19
C ALA A 60 -13.01 3.60 -18.77
N ALA A 61 -11.93 3.36 -18.04
CA ALA A 61 -11.96 2.91 -16.66
C ALA A 61 -11.03 3.74 -15.79
N THR A 62 -11.34 3.81 -14.49
CA THR A 62 -10.54 4.60 -13.56
C THR A 62 -10.18 3.82 -12.31
N MET A 63 -9.03 4.17 -11.72
CA MET A 63 -8.66 3.77 -10.37
C MET A 63 -8.08 4.94 -9.60
N GLN A 64 -8.42 5.01 -8.32
CA GLN A 64 -7.91 6.03 -7.41
C GLN A 64 -7.66 5.43 -6.02
N PHE A 65 -6.46 5.65 -5.49
CA PHE A 65 -6.13 5.31 -4.11
C PHE A 65 -6.59 6.39 -3.14
N LYS A 66 -7.15 5.95 -2.02
CA LYS A 66 -7.71 6.80 -0.98
C LYS A 66 -7.21 6.41 0.40
N SER A 67 -7.05 7.41 1.24
CA SER A 67 -6.97 7.27 2.69
C SER A 67 -8.37 7.47 3.23
N ALA A 68 -9.02 6.38 3.65
CA ALA A 68 -10.46 6.35 3.88
C ALA A 68 -11.25 6.97 2.72
N THR A 69 -11.83 8.16 2.91
CA THR A 69 -12.63 8.86 1.88
C THR A 69 -11.82 9.81 1.00
N THR A 70 -10.59 10.15 1.40
CA THR A 70 -9.79 11.21 0.78
C THR A 70 -8.84 10.65 -0.27
N ALA A 71 -8.87 11.20 -1.48
CA ALA A 71 -7.92 10.82 -2.53
C ALA A 71 -6.49 11.21 -2.14
N ILE A 72 -5.57 10.23 -2.16
CA ILE A 72 -4.14 10.42 -1.89
C ILE A 72 -3.27 10.30 -3.15
N MET A 73 -3.88 9.85 -4.24
CA MET A 73 -3.28 9.79 -5.56
C MET A 73 -4.25 10.42 -6.58
N GLY A 74 -3.71 11.00 -7.65
CA GLY A 74 -4.50 11.38 -8.81
C GLY A 74 -5.25 10.17 -9.38
N GLU A 75 -6.39 10.42 -10.01
CA GLU A 75 -7.13 9.37 -10.71
C GLU A 75 -6.34 8.89 -11.92
N LEU A 76 -6.10 7.58 -11.99
CA LEU A 76 -5.48 6.93 -13.15
C LEU A 76 -6.60 6.50 -14.09
N VAL A 77 -6.56 6.99 -15.32
CA VAL A 77 -7.59 6.74 -16.33
C VAL A 77 -7.00 5.84 -17.42
N SER A 78 -7.64 4.69 -17.68
CA SER A 78 -7.42 3.92 -18.89
C SER A 78 -8.37 4.39 -19.98
N ALA A 79 -7.83 4.72 -21.16
CA ALA A 79 -8.58 5.32 -22.27
C ALA A 79 -8.91 4.30 -23.39
N ASN A 80 -9.39 3.10 -23.04
CA ASN A 80 -9.92 2.04 -23.94
C ASN A 80 -8.96 0.89 -24.32
N THR A 81 -7.92 0.61 -23.53
CA THR A 81 -7.10 -0.61 -23.67
C THR A 81 -6.60 -1.11 -22.32
N LYS A 82 -6.10 -2.35 -22.28
CA LYS A 82 -5.41 -2.91 -21.11
C LYS A 82 -4.34 -1.92 -20.59
N MET A 83 -4.46 -1.54 -19.33
CA MET A 83 -3.50 -0.67 -18.65
C MET A 83 -2.78 -1.45 -17.56
N LEU A 84 -1.46 -1.49 -17.64
CA LEU A 84 -0.60 -2.00 -16.58
C LEU A 84 0.10 -0.82 -15.91
N VAL A 85 -0.22 -0.59 -14.64
CA VAL A 85 0.43 0.41 -13.79
C VAL A 85 1.47 -0.30 -12.95
N VAL A 86 2.73 0.09 -13.09
CA VAL A 86 3.83 -0.41 -12.26
C VAL A 86 4.50 0.76 -11.58
N LEU A 87 4.40 0.79 -10.25
CA LEU A 87 5.19 1.67 -9.39
C LEU A 87 6.34 0.84 -8.82
N PRO A 88 7.57 1.01 -9.33
CA PRO A 88 8.71 0.23 -8.86
C PRO A 88 9.04 0.58 -7.40
N PHE A 89 9.84 -0.24 -6.75
CA PHE A 89 10.22 0.00 -5.35
C PHE A 89 10.85 1.39 -5.15
N SER A 90 10.23 2.19 -4.28
CA SER A 90 10.72 3.49 -3.82
C SER A 90 10.91 3.43 -2.30
N SER A 91 12.12 3.68 -1.81
CA SER A 91 12.41 3.71 -0.37
C SER A 91 11.71 4.86 0.37
N ALA A 92 11.36 5.93 -0.35
CA ALA A 92 10.58 7.04 0.19
C ALA A 92 9.07 6.75 0.19
N GLY A 93 8.63 5.69 -0.51
CA GLY A 93 7.24 5.45 -0.85
C GLY A 93 6.75 6.32 -2.01
N TRP A 94 5.57 5.97 -2.53
CA TRP A 94 4.86 6.72 -3.57
C TRP A 94 3.77 7.61 -3.00
N PHE A 95 3.06 7.10 -2.01
CA PHE A 95 2.00 7.80 -1.27
C PHE A 95 1.79 7.10 0.08
N GLU A 96 1.16 7.82 1.02
CA GLU A 96 0.85 7.31 2.36
C GLU A 96 -0.56 7.71 2.80
N THR A 97 -1.17 6.89 3.65
CA THR A 97 -2.44 7.21 4.31
C THR A 97 -2.21 8.17 5.49
N SER A 98 -3.29 8.80 5.96
CA SER A 98 -3.32 9.43 7.28
C SER A 98 -3.17 8.36 8.37
N ALA A 99 -2.66 8.75 9.53
CA ALA A 99 -2.46 7.83 10.64
C ALA A 99 -3.79 7.23 11.11
N GLY A 100 -3.85 5.91 11.23
CA GLY A 100 -5.08 5.21 11.63
C GLY A 100 -6.14 5.09 10.54
N GLU A 101 -5.84 5.44 9.29
CA GLU A 101 -6.76 5.27 8.17
C GLU A 101 -6.41 4.08 7.30
N ALA A 102 -7.45 3.41 6.80
CA ALA A 102 -7.33 2.29 5.86
C ALA A 102 -6.93 2.78 4.47
N LEU A 103 -6.13 1.97 3.77
CA LEU A 103 -5.84 2.17 2.35
C LEU A 103 -6.97 1.57 1.53
N GLN A 104 -7.65 2.41 0.77
CA GLN A 104 -8.76 2.03 -0.09
C GLN A 104 -8.45 2.31 -1.55
N VAL A 105 -9.10 1.56 -2.44
CA VAL A 105 -9.08 1.82 -3.87
C VAL A 105 -10.53 2.00 -4.33
N THR A 106 -10.80 3.10 -5.02
CA THR A 106 -12.03 3.27 -5.78
C THR A 106 -11.74 2.94 -7.23
N THR A 107 -12.60 2.12 -7.83
CA THR A 107 -12.51 1.74 -9.25
C THR A 107 -13.82 2.08 -9.94
N ALA A 108 -13.75 2.31 -11.25
CA ALA A 108 -14.92 2.47 -12.11
C ALA A 108 -14.66 1.86 -13.48
N GLY A 109 -15.65 1.21 -14.08
CA GLY A 109 -15.63 0.69 -15.45
C GLY A 109 -14.96 -0.67 -15.65
N THR A 110 -14.06 -1.10 -14.76
CA THR A 110 -13.47 -2.45 -14.77
C THR A 110 -12.94 -2.87 -13.41
N ASP A 111 -12.69 -4.17 -13.23
CA ASP A 111 -11.94 -4.72 -12.12
C ASP A 111 -10.44 -4.38 -12.19
N VAL A 112 -9.83 -4.26 -11.01
CA VAL A 112 -8.40 -3.95 -10.86
C VAL A 112 -7.76 -5.05 -10.03
N THR A 113 -6.76 -5.71 -10.63
CA THR A 113 -6.05 -6.82 -10.01
C THR A 113 -4.57 -6.53 -9.90
N GLY A 114 -3.91 -7.10 -8.90
CA GLY A 114 -2.47 -6.95 -8.71
C GLY A 114 -2.03 -7.13 -7.27
N CYS A 115 -0.95 -6.46 -6.90
CA CYS A 115 -0.42 -6.48 -5.54
C CYS A 115 0.40 -5.24 -5.22
N LEU A 116 0.59 -5.00 -3.93
CA LEU A 116 1.42 -3.92 -3.44
C LEU A 116 2.30 -4.36 -2.28
N VAL A 117 3.41 -3.65 -2.11
CA VAL A 117 4.31 -3.72 -0.97
C VAL A 117 4.18 -2.43 -0.19
N TYR A 118 3.99 -2.52 1.13
CA TYR A 118 3.82 -1.37 2.00
C TYR A 118 4.55 -1.52 3.32
N ASP A 119 4.84 -0.39 3.95
CA ASP A 119 5.31 -0.32 5.34
C ASP A 119 4.28 0.40 6.21
N GLU A 120 4.26 0.02 7.49
CA GLU A 120 3.56 0.74 8.53
C GLU A 120 4.52 1.69 9.22
N VAL A 121 4.34 2.98 8.97
CA VAL A 121 5.18 4.04 9.54
C VAL A 121 4.44 4.66 10.71
N ALA A 122 5.08 4.78 11.87
CA ALA A 122 4.48 5.43 13.03
C ALA A 122 3.96 6.83 12.66
N GLY A 123 2.68 7.08 12.99
CA GLY A 123 1.93 8.28 12.64
C GLY A 123 2.03 9.40 13.67
#